data_AF-A0A077M4B2-F1
#
_entry.id   AF-A0A077M4B2-F1
#
_cell.length_a   1.000
_cell.length_b   1.000
_cell.length_c   1.000
_cell.angle_alpha   90.00
_cell.angle_beta   90.00
_cell.angle_gamma   90.00
#
_symmetry.space_group_name_H-M   'P 1'
#
loop_
_entity.id
_entity.type
_entity.pdbx_description
1 polymer ?
#
loop_
_entity_poly.entity_id
_entity_poly.type
_entity_poly.pdbx_seq_one_letter_code
_entity_poly.pdbx_strand_id
1 'polypeptide(L)'
;MRRAVRRVLTLAAAATVLLGAGGQAGATGMAGMAGAGVAGANRAGYCGLTGMTVNAWTGGGDGTTWEDAANWSGGHAPGISVSDQNTAYVCIDAHGPVTMTDWAWVQAVDVAEGTTLNLATGSILFGLGDQSTRPSTFRAGSTIHNSGTIGGSGRFEVGGLLTWTSTLTGASTMVTRRCAMFAEGTTNACSGPVSGVPGTMRVLDTGVLDVNGNSVGVNLMDQYRLEVSGTLLLSGTAGYVAADRGTSLSLIPKASTGVGQLLIANDGGWYEGRTDYGQTTLSAIVNGGLIRKTAGTGTSVVIGTYSQVGAGAVQVDSGTLSMPDGLVTKVQVAAGRTYAKGACTTASYGCAPVATVADTQVASVTVPAGDPGGAALSIQEVNEASISGARGRPVWVRQSGLAATATAPAILKLRFDKSLVAGKTIATTEIWRRGEGTATYAKVPTCTAAGAPPAGPSCVDRRGFAGSSKKLADGDFLMVVRTRAFSRWVAR
;
A
#
# COMPACT_ATOMS: atom_id res chain seq x y z
N MET A 1 -14.47 -46.63 21.12
CA MET A 1 -13.16 -46.14 20.67
C MET A 1 -13.26 -44.66 20.30
N ARG A 2 -13.00 -43.77 21.26
CA ARG A 2 -12.87 -42.32 21.09
C ARG A 2 -11.66 -41.92 21.93
N ARG A 3 -10.59 -41.37 21.33
CA ARG A 3 -9.43 -40.84 22.07
C ARG A 3 -9.48 -39.32 22.01
N ALA A 4 -9.66 -38.73 23.18
CA ALA A 4 -9.54 -37.31 23.44
C ALA A 4 -8.06 -36.91 23.50
N VAL A 5 -7.70 -35.81 22.83
CA VAL A 5 -6.40 -35.15 22.94
C VAL A 5 -6.58 -33.97 23.90
N ARG A 6 -5.94 -34.06 25.08
CA ARG A 6 -5.82 -32.97 26.06
C ARG A 6 -4.86 -31.90 25.52
N ARG A 7 -5.33 -30.66 25.39
CA ARG A 7 -4.48 -29.46 25.29
C ARG A 7 -4.24 -28.93 26.71
N VAL A 8 -2.98 -28.74 27.05
CA VAL A 8 -2.52 -28.05 28.26
C VAL A 8 -2.56 -26.55 27.98
N LEU A 9 -3.37 -25.82 28.74
CA LEU A 9 -3.43 -24.36 28.75
C LEU A 9 -2.68 -23.88 30.01
N THR A 10 -1.61 -23.13 29.82
CA THR A 10 -0.88 -22.50 30.94
C THR A 10 -1.50 -21.12 31.20
N LEU A 11 -2.25 -21.00 32.29
CA LEU A 11 -2.69 -19.72 32.87
C LEU A 11 -1.54 -19.12 33.69
N ALA A 12 -1.25 -17.83 33.48
CA ALA A 12 -0.51 -17.01 34.44
C ALA A 12 -1.48 -15.96 35.02
N ALA A 13 -1.71 -16.05 36.32
CA ALA A 13 -2.43 -15.08 37.16
C ALA A 13 -1.50 -13.89 37.48
N ALA A 14 -1.93 -12.66 37.23
CA ALA A 14 -2.57 -11.73 38.18
C ALA A 14 -1.59 -10.97 39.10
N ALA A 15 -1.60 -9.64 38.97
CA ALA A 15 -1.27 -8.72 40.06
C ALA A 15 -2.21 -7.52 39.97
N THR A 16 -3.18 -7.51 40.88
CA THR A 16 -4.12 -6.42 41.16
C THR A 16 -3.46 -5.44 42.13
N VAL A 17 -3.51 -4.14 41.85
CA VAL A 17 -3.36 -3.09 42.86
C VAL A 17 -4.61 -2.23 42.81
N LEU A 18 -5.18 -2.03 44.00
CA LEU A 18 -6.47 -1.42 44.27
C LEU A 18 -6.25 -0.10 45.02
N LEU A 19 -7.21 0.82 44.82
CA LEU A 19 -7.60 1.98 45.63
C LEU A 19 -7.01 3.36 45.29
N GLY A 20 -7.94 4.21 44.83
CA GLY A 20 -7.87 5.67 44.84
C GLY A 20 -9.26 6.22 44.54
N ALA A 21 -10.11 6.28 45.57
CA ALA A 21 -11.45 6.84 45.53
C ALA A 21 -11.45 8.35 45.30
N GLY A 22 -12.42 8.87 44.55
CA GLY A 22 -12.64 10.31 44.43
C GLY A 22 -13.85 10.69 43.57
N GLY A 23 -15.00 10.89 44.22
CA GLY A 23 -15.95 11.95 43.88
C GLY A 23 -16.91 11.73 42.71
N GLN A 24 -18.09 11.18 42.99
CA GLN A 24 -19.31 11.43 42.21
C GLN A 24 -19.98 12.73 42.70
N ALA A 25 -20.21 13.64 41.77
CA ALA A 25 -21.32 14.61 41.77
C ALA A 25 -21.71 14.72 40.27
N GLY A 26 -22.92 14.42 39.82
CA GLY A 26 -24.20 14.83 40.37
C GLY A 26 -24.72 15.99 39.53
N ALA A 27 -25.32 15.69 38.36
CA ALA A 27 -26.14 16.65 37.62
C ALA A 27 -27.12 15.89 36.69
N THR A 28 -28.31 15.65 37.21
CA THR A 28 -29.52 15.33 36.47
C THR A 28 -30.08 16.57 35.78
N GLY A 29 -30.59 16.39 34.55
CA GLY A 29 -31.64 17.21 33.97
C GLY A 29 -31.18 18.30 33.00
N MET A 30 -31.47 18.11 31.71
CA MET A 30 -32.55 18.83 31.03
C MET A 30 -32.85 18.18 29.68
N ALA A 31 -34.11 17.75 29.55
CA ALA A 31 -34.73 17.45 28.27
C ALA A 31 -35.14 18.77 27.60
N GLY A 32 -35.04 18.81 26.27
CA GLY A 32 -35.74 19.76 25.42
C GLY A 32 -34.91 20.96 24.95
N MET A 33 -34.44 20.90 23.71
CA MET A 33 -34.81 21.86 22.67
C MET A 33 -34.38 21.32 21.30
N ALA A 34 -35.36 21.11 20.43
CA ALA A 34 -35.16 20.96 19.00
C ALA A 34 -34.47 22.23 18.47
N GLY A 35 -33.20 22.10 18.08
CA GLY A 35 -32.46 23.15 17.40
C GLY A 35 -32.89 23.19 15.94
N ALA A 36 -33.84 24.07 15.63
CA ALA A 36 -34.15 24.46 14.27
C ALA A 36 -32.92 25.13 13.62
N GLY A 37 -32.47 24.54 12.50
CA GLY A 37 -31.84 25.19 11.37
C GLY A 37 -30.66 26.13 11.65
N VAL A 38 -29.44 25.58 11.72
CA VAL A 38 -28.27 26.34 11.26
C VAL A 38 -28.29 26.29 9.73
N ALA A 39 -29.02 27.23 9.12
CA ALA A 39 -28.94 27.46 7.69
C ALA A 39 -27.50 27.87 7.36
N GLY A 40 -26.83 27.01 6.58
CA GLY A 40 -25.42 27.08 6.25
C GLY A 40 -25.01 28.45 5.72
N ALA A 41 -24.08 29.10 6.43
CA ALA A 41 -23.26 30.12 5.81
C ALA A 41 -22.53 29.46 4.62
N ASN A 42 -22.75 30.01 3.43
CA ASN A 42 -22.16 29.57 2.15
C ASN A 42 -20.64 29.34 2.28
N ARG A 43 -20.23 28.11 2.63
CA ARG A 43 -18.85 27.67 2.48
C ARG A 43 -18.60 27.58 0.99
N ALA A 44 -17.67 28.39 0.48
CA ALA A 44 -17.45 28.53 -0.96
C ALA A 44 -17.41 27.17 -1.68
N GLY A 45 -18.34 26.99 -2.63
CA GLY A 45 -18.43 25.81 -3.49
C GLY A 45 -19.10 24.57 -2.88
N TYR A 46 -19.52 24.57 -1.59
CA TYR A 46 -20.30 23.47 -1.02
C TYR A 46 -21.67 23.36 -1.69
N CYS A 47 -22.07 22.14 -2.05
CA CYS A 47 -23.33 21.88 -2.72
C CYS A 47 -23.53 22.73 -4.00
N GLY A 48 -22.42 23.08 -4.68
CA GLY A 48 -22.41 24.07 -5.76
C GLY A 48 -22.56 23.51 -7.18
N LEU A 49 -22.62 22.19 -7.35
CA LEU A 49 -22.80 21.58 -8.67
C LEU A 49 -24.23 21.81 -9.19
N THR A 50 -24.40 21.97 -10.50
CA THR A 50 -25.69 22.30 -11.14
C THR A 50 -26.17 21.19 -12.08
N GLY A 51 -27.46 21.26 -12.48
CA GLY A 51 -28.06 20.31 -13.43
C GLY A 51 -28.38 18.94 -12.83
N MET A 52 -28.55 18.87 -11.51
CA MET A 52 -28.84 17.67 -10.73
C MET A 52 -29.92 17.98 -9.67
N THR A 53 -30.62 16.95 -9.21
CA THR A 53 -31.53 17.01 -8.07
C THR A 53 -30.73 17.00 -6.78
N VAL A 54 -30.76 18.12 -6.05
CA VAL A 54 -30.05 18.27 -4.78
C VAL A 54 -30.84 17.59 -3.65
N ASN A 55 -30.19 16.65 -2.96
CA ASN A 55 -30.67 16.04 -1.74
C ASN A 55 -29.76 16.49 -0.59
N ALA A 56 -30.21 17.50 0.16
CA ALA A 56 -29.47 18.07 1.28
C ALA A 56 -29.83 17.36 2.58
N TRP A 57 -28.83 17.08 3.41
CA TRP A 57 -29.01 16.60 4.76
C TRP A 57 -29.67 17.66 5.62
N THR A 58 -30.81 17.34 6.22
CA THR A 58 -31.57 18.20 7.14
C THR A 58 -31.45 17.72 8.59
N GLY A 59 -31.14 16.44 8.79
CA GLY A 59 -31.13 15.80 10.11
C GLY A 59 -32.50 15.76 10.79
N GLY A 60 -33.60 15.89 10.03
CA GLY A 60 -34.96 16.01 10.57
C GLY A 60 -35.57 14.72 11.12
N GLY A 61 -34.97 13.56 10.82
CA GLY A 61 -35.35 12.25 11.35
C GLY A 61 -34.54 11.89 12.59
N ASP A 62 -33.87 10.74 12.58
CA ASP A 62 -32.96 10.33 13.65
C ASP A 62 -31.64 11.14 13.72
N GLY A 63 -31.39 12.00 12.72
CA GLY A 63 -30.24 12.88 12.65
C GLY A 63 -28.90 12.18 12.40
N THR A 64 -28.87 10.86 12.15
CA THR A 64 -27.62 10.08 12.06
C THR A 64 -27.59 8.98 11.00
N THR A 65 -28.73 8.57 10.45
CA THR A 65 -28.81 7.44 9.51
C THR A 65 -29.10 7.92 8.09
N TRP A 66 -28.32 7.45 7.13
CA TRP A 66 -28.49 7.78 5.70
C TRP A 66 -29.85 7.30 5.19
N GLU A 67 -30.29 6.11 5.60
CA GLU A 67 -31.50 5.49 5.09
C GLU A 67 -32.80 6.11 5.63
N ASP A 68 -32.73 6.94 6.68
CA ASP A 68 -33.91 7.64 7.20
C ASP A 68 -34.30 8.80 6.26
N ALA A 69 -35.42 8.61 5.56
CA ALA A 69 -36.01 9.57 4.64
C ALA A 69 -36.22 10.97 5.25
N ALA A 70 -36.50 11.06 6.56
CA ALA A 70 -36.75 12.33 7.23
C ALA A 70 -35.46 13.16 7.43
N ASN A 71 -34.28 12.55 7.27
CA ASN A 71 -32.99 13.25 7.31
C ASN A 71 -32.64 13.99 6.01
N TRP A 72 -33.48 13.90 4.97
CA TRP A 72 -33.18 14.47 3.65
C TRP A 72 -34.24 15.46 3.18
N SER A 73 -33.79 16.51 2.48
CA SER A 73 -34.66 17.56 1.94
C SER A 73 -35.69 17.03 0.92
N GLY A 74 -35.39 15.91 0.26
CA GLY A 74 -36.29 15.26 -0.69
C GLY A 74 -37.37 14.37 -0.04
N GLY A 75 -37.34 14.18 1.29
CA GLY A 75 -38.25 13.27 2.00
C GLY A 75 -38.04 11.79 1.66
N HIS A 76 -36.86 11.43 1.15
CA HIS A 76 -36.42 10.06 0.85
C HIS A 76 -34.89 9.98 0.90
N ALA A 77 -34.34 8.80 1.19
CA ALA A 77 -32.91 8.56 1.14
C ALA A 77 -32.41 8.58 -0.32
N PRO A 78 -31.37 9.36 -0.65
CA PRO A 78 -30.89 9.47 -2.02
C PRO A 78 -30.11 8.24 -2.46
N GLY A 79 -30.25 7.88 -3.75
CA GLY A 79 -29.40 6.88 -4.41
C GLY A 79 -29.97 5.46 -4.42
N ILE A 80 -31.18 5.26 -3.90
CA ILE A 80 -31.86 3.95 -3.84
C ILE A 80 -32.70 3.66 -5.09
N SER A 81 -32.93 4.66 -5.95
CA SER A 81 -33.74 4.53 -7.18
C SER A 81 -32.88 4.58 -8.44
N VAL A 82 -33.40 4.04 -9.55
CA VAL A 82 -32.74 4.16 -10.87
C VAL A 82 -32.71 5.61 -11.36
N SER A 83 -33.70 6.43 -10.99
CA SER A 83 -33.69 7.86 -11.28
C SER A 83 -32.50 8.57 -10.62
N ASP A 84 -32.20 8.25 -9.36
CA ASP A 84 -31.12 8.90 -8.60
C ASP A 84 -29.74 8.70 -9.22
N GLN A 85 -29.53 7.55 -9.85
CA GLN A 85 -28.28 7.23 -10.55
C GLN A 85 -27.92 8.28 -11.60
N ASN A 86 -28.92 8.93 -12.20
CA ASN A 86 -28.75 9.88 -13.29
C ASN A 86 -28.83 11.33 -12.82
N THR A 87 -29.45 11.62 -11.67
CA THR A 87 -29.76 12.99 -11.27
C THR A 87 -29.38 13.36 -9.85
N ALA A 88 -29.16 12.43 -8.93
CA ALA A 88 -29.00 12.77 -7.52
C ALA A 88 -27.62 13.38 -7.22
N TYR A 89 -27.63 14.55 -6.59
CA TYR A 89 -26.48 15.18 -5.96
C TYR A 89 -26.73 15.26 -4.45
N VAL A 90 -25.90 14.57 -3.67
CA VAL A 90 -26.05 14.46 -2.23
C VAL A 90 -25.17 15.49 -1.53
N CYS A 91 -25.74 16.28 -0.63
CA CYS A 91 -25.02 17.29 0.14
C CYS A 91 -25.19 17.02 1.63
N ILE A 92 -24.09 16.73 2.34
CA ILE A 92 -24.11 16.40 3.78
C ILE A 92 -23.32 17.45 4.57
N ASP A 93 -24.01 18.20 5.42
CA ASP A 93 -23.41 19.17 6.37
C ASP A 93 -24.01 18.92 7.75
N ALA A 94 -23.67 17.76 8.33
CA ALA A 94 -24.26 17.29 9.58
C ALA A 94 -23.52 17.81 10.82
N HIS A 95 -22.26 18.25 10.66
CA HIS A 95 -21.34 18.55 11.77
C HIS A 95 -21.29 17.44 12.85
N GLY A 96 -21.46 16.20 12.40
CA GLY A 96 -21.61 15.02 13.23
C GLY A 96 -21.57 13.74 12.39
N PRO A 97 -21.84 12.58 13.01
CA PRO A 97 -21.81 11.29 12.32
C PRO A 97 -23.07 11.07 11.47
N VAL A 98 -22.86 10.63 10.23
CA VAL A 98 -23.88 10.05 9.34
C VAL A 98 -23.44 8.63 9.01
N THR A 99 -24.31 7.65 9.22
CA THR A 99 -24.01 6.24 8.98
C THR A 99 -24.85 5.71 7.84
N MET A 100 -24.19 5.07 6.88
CA MET A 100 -24.82 4.36 5.77
C MET A 100 -24.59 2.86 5.98
N THR A 101 -25.66 2.09 5.91
CA THR A 101 -25.65 0.64 6.12
C THR A 101 -26.04 -0.14 4.86
N ASP A 102 -26.68 0.52 3.89
CA ASP A 102 -27.12 -0.09 2.65
C ASP A 102 -26.36 0.48 1.44
N TRP A 103 -27.02 0.78 0.32
CA TRP A 103 -26.37 1.27 -0.89
C TRP A 103 -26.99 2.56 -1.42
N ALA A 104 -26.15 3.37 -2.07
CA ALA A 104 -26.56 4.58 -2.77
C ALA A 104 -25.75 4.75 -4.05
N TRP A 105 -26.43 4.94 -5.18
CA TRP A 105 -25.80 5.31 -6.45
C TRP A 105 -26.29 6.68 -6.88
N VAL A 106 -25.35 7.60 -7.00
CA VAL A 106 -25.63 9.02 -7.17
C VAL A 106 -24.69 9.59 -8.21
N GLN A 107 -25.03 10.75 -8.77
CA GLN A 107 -24.12 11.45 -9.66
C GLN A 107 -22.92 12.01 -8.90
N ALA A 108 -23.17 12.64 -7.74
CA ALA A 108 -22.12 13.18 -6.90
C ALA A 108 -22.53 13.19 -5.41
N VAL A 109 -21.55 13.20 -4.52
CA VAL A 109 -21.71 13.45 -3.08
C VAL A 109 -20.78 14.58 -2.68
N ASP A 110 -21.22 15.49 -1.82
CA ASP A 110 -20.41 16.53 -1.20
C ASP A 110 -20.55 16.48 0.33
N VAL A 111 -19.46 16.15 1.02
CA VAL A 111 -19.42 16.03 2.49
C VAL A 111 -18.64 17.21 3.06
N ALA A 112 -19.32 18.03 3.86
CA ALA A 112 -18.78 19.23 4.46
C ALA A 112 -17.79 18.94 5.61
N GLU A 113 -17.01 19.96 5.96
CA GLU A 113 -16.13 19.93 7.14
C GLU A 113 -16.90 19.65 8.44
N GLY A 114 -16.26 18.94 9.36
CA GLY A 114 -16.85 18.58 10.65
C GLY A 114 -17.87 17.44 10.56
N THR A 115 -18.21 16.98 9.35
CA THR A 115 -19.06 15.81 9.15
C THR A 115 -18.22 14.55 9.11
N THR A 116 -18.71 13.50 9.78
CA THR A 116 -18.16 12.15 9.71
C THR A 116 -19.12 11.23 8.96
N LEU A 117 -18.71 10.67 7.82
CA LEU A 117 -19.50 9.68 7.08
C LEU A 117 -18.97 8.27 7.35
N ASN A 118 -19.79 7.43 7.98
CA ASN A 118 -19.50 6.02 8.25
C ASN A 118 -20.16 5.14 7.19
N LEU A 119 -19.35 4.49 6.35
CA LEU A 119 -19.83 3.45 5.44
C LEU A 119 -19.62 2.09 6.11
N ALA A 120 -20.70 1.49 6.61
CA ALA A 120 -20.65 0.23 7.33
C ALA A 120 -20.16 -0.93 6.44
N THR A 121 -19.78 -2.04 7.07
CA THR A 121 -19.43 -3.26 6.32
C THR A 121 -20.62 -3.72 5.48
N GLY A 122 -20.39 -3.94 4.18
CA GLY A 122 -21.42 -4.33 3.21
C GLY A 122 -22.13 -3.16 2.51
N SER A 123 -22.00 -1.94 3.03
CA SER A 123 -22.58 -0.75 2.39
C SER A 123 -21.87 -0.39 1.08
N ILE A 124 -22.56 0.31 0.17
CA ILE A 124 -22.05 0.66 -1.17
C ILE A 124 -22.37 2.12 -1.51
N LEU A 125 -21.35 2.97 -1.67
CA LEU A 125 -21.51 4.32 -2.19
C LEU A 125 -20.88 4.46 -3.58
N PHE A 126 -21.70 4.65 -4.60
CA PHE A 126 -21.24 4.83 -5.98
C PHE A 126 -21.47 6.25 -6.48
N GLY A 127 -20.39 6.86 -6.99
CA GLY A 127 -20.43 8.10 -7.75
C GLY A 127 -20.36 7.79 -9.24
N LEU A 128 -21.37 8.21 -10.00
CA LEU A 128 -21.54 7.91 -11.42
C LEU A 128 -21.44 9.15 -12.31
N GLY A 129 -21.28 10.34 -11.73
CA GLY A 129 -21.16 11.59 -12.46
C GLY A 129 -19.94 11.65 -13.34
N ASP A 130 -20.02 12.47 -14.38
CA ASP A 130 -18.89 12.80 -15.24
C ASP A 130 -17.71 13.32 -14.38
N GLN A 131 -16.53 12.73 -14.57
CA GLN A 131 -15.38 12.99 -13.71
C GLN A 131 -14.87 14.44 -13.75
N SER A 132 -15.18 15.19 -14.81
CA SER A 132 -14.70 16.56 -15.01
C SER A 132 -15.68 17.62 -14.50
N THR A 133 -16.98 17.34 -14.58
CA THR A 133 -18.05 18.30 -14.27
C THR A 133 -18.85 17.96 -13.02
N ARG A 134 -18.79 16.72 -12.53
CA ARG A 134 -19.58 16.23 -11.40
C ARG A 134 -18.75 15.35 -10.44
N PRO A 135 -17.62 15.86 -9.89
CA PRO A 135 -16.86 15.10 -8.90
C PRO A 135 -17.62 14.99 -7.57
N SER A 136 -17.56 13.80 -6.95
CA SER A 136 -17.86 13.66 -5.52
C SER A 136 -16.71 14.25 -4.71
N THR A 137 -17.00 14.97 -3.62
CA THR A 137 -16.02 15.69 -2.81
C THR A 137 -16.19 15.36 -1.33
N PHE A 138 -15.11 14.92 -0.69
CA PHE A 138 -14.97 14.85 0.76
C PHE A 138 -14.07 16.00 1.21
N ARG A 139 -14.67 17.08 1.69
CA ARG A 139 -13.96 18.35 1.88
C ARG A 139 -12.89 18.26 2.96
N ALA A 140 -11.95 19.21 2.93
CA ALA A 140 -11.01 19.38 4.03
C ALA A 140 -11.76 19.50 5.37
N GLY A 141 -11.28 18.82 6.40
CA GLY A 141 -11.93 18.76 7.70
C GLY A 141 -13.12 17.78 7.80
N SER A 142 -13.53 17.12 6.72
CA SER A 142 -14.44 15.95 6.79
C SER A 142 -13.67 14.67 7.15
N THR A 143 -14.36 13.70 7.74
CA THR A 143 -13.83 12.37 8.03
C THR A 143 -14.73 11.30 7.40
N ILE A 144 -14.15 10.37 6.66
CA ILE A 144 -14.88 9.26 6.05
C ILE A 144 -14.31 7.96 6.61
N HIS A 145 -15.14 7.14 7.23
CA HIS A 145 -14.79 5.80 7.68
C HIS A 145 -15.37 4.78 6.70
N ASN A 146 -14.55 4.27 5.79
CA ASN A 146 -14.97 3.31 4.79
C ASN A 146 -14.67 1.86 5.20
N SER A 147 -15.69 1.15 5.68
CA SER A 147 -15.67 -0.30 5.86
C SER A 147 -16.49 -1.06 4.81
N GLY A 148 -17.15 -0.35 3.90
CA GLY A 148 -17.96 -0.88 2.81
C GLY A 148 -17.26 -0.75 1.46
N THR A 149 -17.99 -0.29 0.45
CA THR A 149 -17.46 -0.04 -0.89
C THR A 149 -17.66 1.41 -1.30
N ILE A 150 -16.61 2.05 -1.81
CA ILE A 150 -16.69 3.32 -2.53
C ILE A 150 -16.33 3.05 -3.99
N GLY A 151 -17.12 3.50 -4.94
CA GLY A 151 -16.84 3.16 -6.33
C GLY A 151 -17.67 3.87 -7.37
N GLY A 152 -17.82 3.25 -8.53
CA GLY A 152 -18.49 3.82 -9.70
C GLY A 152 -17.52 4.39 -10.72
N SER A 153 -18.04 4.77 -11.88
CA SER A 153 -17.26 5.36 -12.99
C SER A 153 -16.90 6.83 -12.77
N GLY A 154 -17.44 7.47 -11.74
CA GLY A 154 -17.17 8.86 -11.40
C GLY A 154 -15.85 9.08 -10.68
N ARG A 155 -15.64 10.33 -10.25
CA ARG A 155 -14.46 10.76 -9.50
C ARG A 155 -14.82 11.11 -8.07
N PHE A 156 -14.00 10.65 -7.13
CA PHE A 156 -14.03 11.08 -5.73
C PHE A 156 -12.80 11.92 -5.40
N GLU A 157 -12.98 13.07 -4.80
CA GLU A 157 -11.92 13.96 -4.32
C GLU A 157 -11.85 13.92 -2.80
N VAL A 158 -10.71 13.49 -2.26
CA VAL A 158 -10.48 13.40 -0.82
C VAL A 158 -9.63 14.59 -0.40
N GLY A 159 -10.25 15.63 0.15
CA GLY A 159 -9.59 16.78 0.77
C GLY A 159 -9.43 16.65 2.29
N GLY A 160 -10.27 15.84 2.94
CA GLY A 160 -10.21 15.50 4.36
C GLY A 160 -9.48 14.18 4.65
N LEU A 161 -9.92 13.47 5.70
CA LEU A 161 -9.43 12.14 6.04
C LEU A 161 -10.40 11.07 5.53
N LEU A 162 -9.91 10.09 4.77
CA LEU A 162 -10.62 8.85 4.46
C LEU A 162 -9.85 7.69 5.09
N THR A 163 -10.42 7.07 6.12
CA THR A 163 -9.92 5.81 6.67
C THR A 163 -10.55 4.65 5.90
N TRP A 164 -9.70 3.83 5.31
CA TRP A 164 -10.08 2.68 4.51
C TRP A 164 -9.69 1.39 5.25
N THR A 165 -10.69 0.67 5.76
CA THR A 165 -10.47 -0.47 6.67
C THR A 165 -11.38 -1.62 6.30
N SER A 166 -10.82 -2.83 6.18
CA SER A 166 -11.60 -4.06 6.12
C SER A 166 -11.89 -4.61 7.50
N THR A 167 -12.96 -5.38 7.63
CA THR A 167 -13.24 -6.19 8.81
C THR A 167 -12.92 -7.67 8.52
N LEU A 168 -12.88 -8.51 9.56
CA LEU A 168 -12.70 -9.96 9.38
C LEU A 168 -13.84 -10.60 8.58
N THR A 169 -15.02 -9.97 8.57
CA THR A 169 -16.24 -10.48 7.94
C THR A 169 -16.55 -9.80 6.60
N GLY A 170 -15.80 -8.78 6.20
CA GLY A 170 -16.02 -8.08 4.94
C GLY A 170 -14.82 -7.24 4.51
N ALA A 171 -14.42 -7.42 3.25
CA ALA A 171 -13.35 -6.64 2.66
C ALA A 171 -13.87 -5.30 2.15
N SER A 172 -13.27 -4.21 2.61
CA SER A 172 -13.55 -2.87 2.11
C SER A 172 -12.90 -2.69 0.75
N THR A 173 -13.65 -2.15 -0.20
CA THR A 173 -13.31 -2.22 -1.62
C THR A 173 -13.44 -0.86 -2.30
N MET A 174 -12.55 -0.58 -3.25
CA MET A 174 -12.71 0.48 -4.24
C MET A 174 -12.77 -0.13 -5.64
N VAL A 175 -13.82 0.21 -6.41
CA VAL A 175 -14.16 -0.52 -7.64
C VAL A 175 -14.87 0.36 -8.67
N THR A 176 -14.63 0.12 -9.96
CA THR A 176 -15.27 0.89 -11.03
C THR A 176 -16.73 0.48 -11.25
N ARG A 177 -17.01 -0.83 -11.36
CA ARG A 177 -18.35 -1.33 -11.68
C ARG A 177 -18.93 -2.18 -10.55
N ARG A 178 -20.25 -2.10 -10.37
CA ARG A 178 -20.97 -2.92 -9.37
C ARG A 178 -20.88 -4.40 -9.71
N CYS A 179 -20.91 -4.72 -11.00
CA CYS A 179 -20.84 -6.09 -11.47
C CYS A 179 -19.58 -6.82 -10.98
N ALA A 180 -18.53 -6.08 -10.62
CA ALA A 180 -17.29 -6.64 -10.12
C ALA A 180 -17.35 -7.08 -8.64
N MET A 181 -18.41 -6.71 -7.94
CA MET A 181 -18.66 -7.14 -6.56
C MET A 181 -19.45 -8.45 -6.48
N PHE A 182 -20.03 -8.91 -7.59
CA PHE A 182 -20.80 -10.15 -7.63
C PHE A 182 -19.90 -11.35 -7.92
N ALA A 183 -20.32 -12.52 -7.42
CA ALA A 183 -19.66 -13.77 -7.74
C ALA A 183 -19.72 -14.04 -9.26
N GLU A 184 -18.63 -14.61 -9.78
CA GLU A 184 -18.54 -15.08 -11.15
C GLU A 184 -19.67 -16.09 -11.45
N GLY A 185 -20.33 -15.96 -12.60
CA GLY A 185 -21.48 -16.80 -12.98
C GLY A 185 -22.86 -16.26 -12.58
N THR A 186 -22.94 -15.10 -11.92
CA THR A 186 -24.22 -14.37 -11.78
C THR A 186 -24.57 -13.63 -13.08
N THR A 187 -25.86 -13.47 -13.37
CA THR A 187 -26.37 -12.84 -14.62
C THR A 187 -25.92 -11.38 -14.80
N ASN A 188 -25.37 -10.76 -13.76
CA ASN A 188 -24.85 -9.40 -13.75
C ASN A 188 -23.33 -9.35 -13.52
N ALA A 189 -22.58 -10.43 -13.76
CA ALA A 189 -21.12 -10.40 -13.67
C ALA A 189 -20.52 -9.61 -14.84
N CYS A 190 -19.45 -8.84 -14.60
CA CYS A 190 -18.81 -8.10 -15.67
C CYS A 190 -18.16 -9.08 -16.67
N SER A 191 -18.41 -8.88 -17.97
CA SER A 191 -17.67 -9.59 -19.02
C SER A 191 -16.55 -8.69 -19.55
N GLY A 192 -15.31 -8.99 -19.20
CA GLY A 192 -14.13 -8.32 -19.75
C GLY A 192 -13.80 -6.94 -19.16
N PRO A 193 -12.77 -6.28 -19.73
CA PRO A 193 -12.28 -4.98 -19.29
C PRO A 193 -13.36 -3.90 -19.19
N VAL A 194 -13.11 -2.85 -18.39
CA VAL A 194 -13.91 -1.63 -18.39
C VAL A 194 -13.79 -1.00 -19.80
N SER A 195 -14.92 -0.83 -20.48
CA SER A 195 -15.00 -0.25 -21.83
C SER A 195 -15.02 1.28 -21.86
N GLY A 196 -15.28 1.92 -20.71
CA GLY A 196 -15.31 3.38 -20.53
C GLY A 196 -14.16 3.91 -19.68
N VAL A 197 -14.31 5.13 -19.16
CA VAL A 197 -13.35 5.73 -18.23
C VAL A 197 -13.43 4.99 -16.88
N PRO A 198 -12.33 4.42 -16.37
CA PRO A 198 -12.33 3.80 -15.05
C PRO A 198 -12.59 4.81 -13.94
N GLY A 199 -13.22 4.35 -12.86
CA GLY A 199 -13.47 5.15 -11.67
C GLY A 199 -12.15 5.65 -11.07
N THR A 200 -12.19 6.85 -10.49
CA THR A 200 -10.97 7.49 -9.96
C THR A 200 -11.22 8.05 -8.56
N MET A 201 -10.30 7.79 -7.64
CA MET A 201 -10.18 8.54 -6.39
C MET A 201 -8.92 9.38 -6.42
N ARG A 202 -9.10 10.69 -6.24
CA ARG A 202 -8.03 11.67 -6.15
C ARG A 202 -7.88 12.16 -4.71
N VAL A 203 -6.74 11.87 -4.10
CA VAL A 203 -6.36 12.42 -2.79
C VAL A 203 -5.69 13.77 -3.01
N LEU A 204 -6.38 14.84 -2.60
CA LEU A 204 -5.94 16.23 -2.80
C LEU A 204 -4.77 16.60 -1.87
N ASP A 205 -4.15 17.76 -2.08
CA ASP A 205 -2.88 18.16 -1.45
C ASP A 205 -2.83 18.05 0.08
N THR A 206 -3.96 18.28 0.76
CA THR A 206 -4.14 18.17 2.22
C THR A 206 -4.84 16.88 2.64
N GLY A 207 -5.37 16.13 1.68
CA GLY A 207 -6.13 14.92 1.90
C GLY A 207 -5.26 13.76 2.35
N VAL A 208 -5.84 12.87 3.13
CA VAL A 208 -5.22 11.63 3.59
C VAL A 208 -6.15 10.47 3.29
N LEU A 209 -5.66 9.50 2.53
CA LEU A 209 -6.23 8.17 2.42
C LEU A 209 -5.44 7.24 3.34
N ASP A 210 -6.01 6.87 4.48
CA ASP A 210 -5.37 6.01 5.48
C ASP A 210 -5.91 4.58 5.37
N VAL A 211 -5.09 3.68 4.82
CA VAL A 211 -5.35 2.24 4.82
C VAL A 211 -4.93 1.68 6.19
N ASN A 212 -5.89 1.67 7.10
CA ASN A 212 -5.70 1.25 8.48
C ASN A 212 -6.18 -0.21 8.66
N GLY A 213 -5.22 -1.13 8.78
CA GLY A 213 -5.49 -2.56 8.92
C GLY A 213 -4.85 -3.16 10.17
N ASN A 214 -5.64 -3.92 10.93
CA ASN A 214 -5.19 -4.64 12.14
C ASN A 214 -5.15 -6.17 11.96
N SER A 215 -5.05 -6.65 10.71
CA SER A 215 -4.80 -8.06 10.30
C SER A 215 -5.26 -8.35 8.87
N VAL A 216 -6.09 -7.47 8.31
CA VAL A 216 -6.65 -7.56 6.95
C VAL A 216 -6.32 -6.30 6.15
N GLY A 217 -6.13 -6.47 4.85
CA GLY A 217 -5.94 -5.36 3.91
C GLY A 217 -7.24 -5.00 3.21
N VAL A 218 -7.14 -4.12 2.23
CA VAL A 218 -8.26 -3.58 1.44
C VAL A 218 -8.06 -3.87 -0.05
N ASN A 219 -9.14 -3.81 -0.84
CA ASN A 219 -9.09 -4.21 -2.25
C ASN A 219 -9.28 -3.02 -3.21
N LEU A 220 -8.32 -2.82 -4.10
CA LEU A 220 -8.47 -1.94 -5.26
C LEU A 220 -8.76 -2.82 -6.48
N MET A 221 -9.94 -2.66 -7.09
CA MET A 221 -10.47 -3.62 -8.07
C MET A 221 -10.92 -2.97 -9.38
N ASP A 222 -11.13 -3.80 -10.40
CA ASP A 222 -11.82 -3.43 -11.64
C ASP A 222 -11.28 -2.15 -12.31
N GLN A 223 -9.95 -2.09 -12.49
CA GLN A 223 -9.22 -0.99 -13.12
C GLN A 223 -9.38 0.39 -12.43
N TYR A 224 -9.87 0.43 -11.19
CA TYR A 224 -10.01 1.68 -10.44
C TYR A 224 -8.66 2.37 -10.25
N ARG A 225 -8.68 3.70 -10.26
CA ARG A 225 -7.46 4.54 -10.26
C ARG A 225 -7.35 5.33 -8.97
N LEU A 226 -6.17 5.29 -8.36
CA LEU A 226 -5.78 6.16 -7.26
C LEU A 226 -4.79 7.21 -7.75
N GLU A 227 -5.16 8.49 -7.65
CA GLU A 227 -4.30 9.63 -7.92
C GLU A 227 -4.02 10.37 -6.61
N VAL A 228 -2.75 10.55 -6.25
CA VAL A 228 -2.38 11.06 -4.94
C VAL A 228 -1.50 12.27 -5.12
N SER A 229 -2.03 13.47 -4.81
CA SER A 229 -1.23 14.67 -4.55
C SER A 229 -1.04 14.92 -3.05
N GLY A 230 -1.95 14.42 -2.20
CA GLY A 230 -1.80 14.37 -0.74
C GLY A 230 -1.02 13.14 -0.26
N THR A 231 -1.62 12.39 0.66
CA THR A 231 -0.97 11.23 1.29
C THR A 231 -1.84 9.99 1.20
N LEU A 232 -1.28 8.91 0.66
CA LEU A 232 -1.73 7.54 0.88
C LEU A 232 -0.87 6.95 2.00
N LEU A 233 -1.48 6.65 3.14
CA LEU A 233 -0.82 6.09 4.31
C LEU A 233 -1.23 4.62 4.47
N LEU A 234 -0.26 3.71 4.58
CA LEU A 234 -0.49 2.35 5.04
C LEU A 234 -0.13 2.29 6.53
N SER A 235 -1.14 2.16 7.39
CA SER A 235 -1.01 2.22 8.85
C SER A 235 -1.62 1.01 9.55
N GLY A 236 -1.75 1.06 10.88
CA GLY A 236 -2.11 -0.08 11.71
C GLY A 236 -0.98 -1.11 11.76
N THR A 237 -1.28 -2.31 12.27
CA THR A 237 -0.26 -3.38 12.35
C THR A 237 -0.04 -4.07 11.01
N ALA A 238 -1.04 -4.09 10.13
CA ALA A 238 -1.03 -4.87 8.89
C ALA A 238 -1.86 -4.25 7.75
N GLY A 239 -2.03 -2.93 7.69
CA GLY A 239 -2.67 -2.26 6.56
C GLY A 239 -1.92 -2.46 5.24
N TYR A 240 -2.58 -3.01 4.23
CA TYR A 240 -2.05 -3.20 2.88
C TYR A 240 -3.16 -3.04 1.84
N VAL A 241 -2.77 -2.78 0.59
CA VAL A 241 -3.69 -2.76 -0.56
C VAL A 241 -3.43 -4.01 -1.40
N ALA A 242 -4.46 -4.82 -1.64
CA ALA A 242 -4.47 -5.81 -2.71
C ALA A 242 -5.01 -5.15 -3.98
N ALA A 243 -4.13 -4.90 -4.94
CA ALA A 243 -4.45 -4.16 -6.16
C ALA A 243 -4.58 -5.11 -7.34
N ASP A 244 -5.80 -5.29 -7.82
CA ASP A 244 -6.11 -6.17 -8.96
C ASP A 244 -5.36 -5.74 -10.22
N ARG A 245 -5.20 -6.69 -11.13
CA ARG A 245 -4.65 -6.45 -12.46
C ARG A 245 -5.45 -5.37 -13.19
N GLY A 246 -4.73 -4.44 -13.83
CA GLY A 246 -5.28 -3.29 -14.55
C GLY A 246 -5.63 -2.06 -13.70
N THR A 247 -5.52 -2.12 -12.37
CA THR A 247 -5.67 -0.93 -11.49
C THR A 247 -4.42 -0.05 -11.51
N SER A 248 -4.48 1.16 -10.95
CA SER A 248 -3.30 2.04 -10.93
C SER A 248 -3.18 2.94 -9.70
N LEU A 249 -1.93 3.19 -9.29
CA LEU A 249 -1.52 4.24 -8.37
C LEU A 249 -0.65 5.28 -9.09
N SER A 250 -1.02 6.55 -9.03
CA SER A 250 -0.21 7.66 -9.52
C SER A 250 0.11 8.63 -8.39
N LEU A 251 1.38 8.78 -8.06
CA LEU A 251 1.85 9.82 -7.15
C LEU A 251 2.20 11.05 -7.98
N ILE A 252 1.47 12.13 -7.80
CA ILE A 252 1.56 13.33 -8.63
C ILE A 252 2.02 14.55 -7.81
N PRO A 253 2.62 15.57 -8.45
CA PRO A 253 2.94 16.82 -7.77
C PRO A 253 1.71 17.44 -7.09
N LYS A 254 1.95 18.15 -5.99
CA LYS A 254 0.93 19.01 -5.38
C LYS A 254 0.63 20.18 -6.32
N ALA A 255 -0.60 20.69 -6.28
CA ALA A 255 -0.90 21.99 -6.90
C ALA A 255 -0.15 23.11 -6.17
N SER A 256 0.01 22.93 -4.85
CA SER A 256 0.94 23.68 -4.00
C SER A 256 2.38 23.14 -4.11
N THR A 257 3.26 23.56 -3.20
CA THR A 257 4.63 23.04 -3.13
C THR A 257 4.66 21.61 -2.57
N GLY A 258 5.38 20.72 -3.24
CA GLY A 258 5.64 19.36 -2.77
C GLY A 258 5.11 18.30 -3.74
N VAL A 259 5.05 17.06 -3.26
CA VAL A 259 4.64 15.91 -4.05
C VAL A 259 3.70 15.01 -3.26
N GLY A 260 2.87 14.26 -3.97
CA GLY A 260 2.07 13.19 -3.41
C GLY A 260 2.92 12.05 -2.87
N GLN A 261 2.41 11.40 -1.82
CA GLN A 261 3.18 10.45 -1.03
C GLN A 261 2.44 9.13 -0.85
N LEU A 262 3.19 8.02 -0.98
CA LEU A 262 2.86 6.74 -0.39
C LEU A 262 3.76 6.56 0.84
N LEU A 263 3.15 6.63 2.03
CA LEU A 263 3.83 6.41 3.31
C LEU A 263 3.47 5.02 3.84
N ILE A 264 4.48 4.19 4.09
CA ILE A 264 4.30 2.84 4.63
C ILE A 264 4.80 2.83 6.07
N ALA A 265 3.87 2.96 7.01
CA ALA A 265 4.13 3.08 8.45
C ALA A 265 4.00 1.73 9.20
N ASN A 266 3.90 0.64 8.47
CA ASN A 266 3.75 -0.73 8.98
C ASN A 266 4.55 -1.71 8.09
N ASP A 267 4.38 -3.02 8.24
CA ASP A 267 5.01 -4.02 7.36
C ASP A 267 4.08 -4.56 6.26
N GLY A 268 3.00 -3.82 5.97
CA GLY A 268 2.14 -4.07 4.84
C GLY A 268 2.76 -3.54 3.55
N GLY A 269 1.96 -3.50 2.48
CA GLY A 269 2.47 -3.13 1.17
C GLY A 269 1.38 -2.89 0.14
N TRP A 270 1.83 -2.80 -1.10
CA TRP A 270 0.98 -2.78 -2.28
C TRP A 270 1.19 -4.10 -3.01
N TYR A 271 0.22 -4.99 -2.89
CA TYR A 271 0.32 -6.37 -3.37
C TYR A 271 -0.49 -6.58 -4.64
N GLU A 272 -0.12 -7.61 -5.39
CA GLU A 272 -0.94 -8.09 -6.49
C GLU A 272 -2.26 -8.64 -5.95
N GLY A 273 -3.38 -8.16 -6.51
CA GLY A 273 -4.73 -8.66 -6.26
C GLY A 273 -5.12 -9.76 -7.25
N ARG A 274 -6.37 -9.75 -7.67
CA ARG A 274 -6.96 -10.76 -8.56
C ARG A 274 -6.64 -10.51 -10.03
N THR A 275 -6.78 -11.58 -10.81
CA THR A 275 -6.75 -11.58 -12.27
C THR A 275 -8.19 -11.79 -12.75
N ASP A 276 -8.96 -10.71 -12.77
CA ASP A 276 -10.38 -10.76 -13.13
C ASP A 276 -10.63 -10.09 -14.49
N TYR A 277 -11.74 -10.46 -15.13
CA TYR A 277 -12.26 -9.80 -16.33
C TYR A 277 -11.28 -9.71 -17.52
N GLY A 278 -10.44 -10.73 -17.69
CA GLY A 278 -9.45 -10.79 -18.78
C GLY A 278 -8.28 -9.82 -18.61
N GLN A 279 -8.12 -9.19 -17.43
CA GLN A 279 -7.00 -8.29 -17.15
C GLN A 279 -5.74 -9.07 -16.83
N THR A 280 -4.79 -9.07 -17.75
CA THR A 280 -3.51 -9.76 -17.57
C THR A 280 -2.37 -8.83 -17.18
N THR A 281 -2.56 -7.51 -17.20
CA THR A 281 -1.50 -6.55 -16.84
C THR A 281 -1.52 -6.28 -15.33
N LEU A 282 -0.37 -6.31 -14.67
CA LEU A 282 -0.25 -5.96 -13.25
C LEU A 282 -0.78 -4.54 -12.98
N SER A 283 -1.06 -4.23 -11.71
CA SER A 283 -1.39 -2.85 -11.33
C SER A 283 -0.23 -1.91 -11.71
N ALA A 284 -0.55 -0.74 -12.25
CA ALA A 284 0.44 0.25 -12.66
C ALA A 284 0.80 1.18 -11.50
N ILE A 285 2.08 1.50 -11.33
CA ILE A 285 2.57 2.42 -10.32
C ILE A 285 3.41 3.50 -11.00
N VAL A 286 2.86 4.71 -11.06
CA VAL A 286 3.52 5.89 -11.64
C VAL A 286 4.01 6.77 -10.49
N ASN A 287 5.31 6.75 -10.24
CA ASN A 287 5.92 7.53 -9.18
C ASN A 287 6.46 8.87 -9.70
N GLY A 288 5.64 9.91 -9.61
CA GLY A 288 6.03 11.31 -9.73
C GLY A 288 6.25 12.01 -8.38
N GLY A 289 6.15 11.27 -7.27
CA GLY A 289 6.23 11.80 -5.91
C GLY A 289 7.17 11.02 -5.00
N LEU A 290 6.72 10.64 -3.81
CA LEU A 290 7.56 9.96 -2.81
C LEU A 290 6.94 8.64 -2.33
N ILE A 291 7.67 7.54 -2.48
CA ILE A 291 7.37 6.27 -1.81
C ILE A 291 8.32 6.13 -0.63
N ARG A 292 7.80 6.04 0.60
CA ARG A 292 8.63 6.03 1.81
C ARG A 292 8.17 4.98 2.82
N LYS A 293 9.07 4.07 3.20
CA LYS A 293 8.85 3.21 4.38
C LYS A 293 9.34 3.94 5.62
N THR A 294 8.41 4.34 6.48
CA THR A 294 8.65 5.22 7.63
C THR A 294 8.74 4.46 8.94
N ALA A 295 8.04 3.33 9.06
CA ALA A 295 8.00 2.51 10.28
C ALA A 295 7.83 1.01 9.96
N GLY A 296 7.73 0.19 11.02
CA GLY A 296 7.76 -1.28 10.93
C GLY A 296 9.18 -1.83 10.76
N THR A 297 9.45 -3.01 11.30
CA THR A 297 10.79 -3.64 11.27
C THR A 297 10.90 -4.73 10.21
N GLY A 298 9.77 -5.21 9.69
CA GLY A 298 9.67 -6.21 8.65
C GLY A 298 9.85 -5.64 7.24
N THR A 299 9.30 -6.37 6.27
CA THR A 299 9.42 -6.07 4.85
C THR A 299 8.09 -5.58 4.30
N SER A 300 8.11 -4.39 3.70
CA SER A 300 7.03 -3.92 2.84
C SER A 300 7.39 -4.18 1.39
N VAL A 301 6.43 -4.65 0.62
CA VAL A 301 6.60 -4.93 -0.81
C VAL A 301 5.64 -4.08 -1.60
N VAL A 302 6.15 -3.51 -2.69
CA VAL A 302 5.36 -2.82 -3.71
C VAL A 302 5.45 -3.67 -4.97
N ILE A 303 4.31 -4.15 -5.46
CA ILE A 303 4.21 -5.04 -6.63
C ILE A 303 3.37 -4.34 -7.69
N GLY A 304 3.90 -4.22 -8.90
CA GLY A 304 3.19 -3.63 -10.02
C GLY A 304 4.13 -3.32 -11.17
N THR A 305 3.58 -2.88 -12.30
CA THR A 305 4.36 -2.27 -13.36
C THR A 305 4.77 -0.86 -12.93
N TYR A 306 6.05 -0.70 -12.58
CA TYR A 306 6.56 0.56 -12.03
C TYR A 306 7.19 1.46 -13.10
N SER A 307 6.87 2.75 -13.02
CA SER A 307 7.54 3.80 -13.76
C SER A 307 7.87 4.98 -12.83
N GLN A 308 9.04 5.57 -13.03
CA GLN A 308 9.44 6.81 -12.37
C GLN A 308 9.28 7.96 -13.37
N VAL A 309 8.58 9.02 -12.98
CA VAL A 309 8.41 10.24 -13.78
C VAL A 309 8.86 11.47 -13.00
N GLY A 310 9.38 12.49 -13.69
CA GLY A 310 9.84 13.73 -13.04
C GLY A 310 10.80 13.48 -11.87
N ALA A 311 10.49 14.09 -10.72
CA ALA A 311 11.29 14.01 -9.49
C ALA A 311 10.91 12.84 -8.56
N GLY A 312 10.26 11.80 -9.07
CA GLY A 312 9.87 10.63 -8.29
C GLY A 312 11.02 10.06 -7.45
N ALA A 313 10.77 9.78 -6.18
CA ALA A 313 11.78 9.34 -5.22
C ALA A 313 11.29 8.14 -4.38
N VAL A 314 12.25 7.39 -3.85
CA VAL A 314 12.00 6.29 -2.92
C VAL A 314 12.92 6.42 -1.71
N GLN A 315 12.40 6.18 -0.52
CA GLN A 315 13.14 6.28 0.74
C GLN A 315 12.80 5.16 1.73
N VAL A 316 13.81 4.69 2.47
CA VAL A 316 13.69 3.63 3.48
C VAL A 316 14.29 4.09 4.79
N ASP A 317 13.44 4.43 5.75
CA ASP A 317 13.87 4.85 7.09
C ASP A 317 13.75 3.73 8.12
N SER A 318 12.89 2.76 7.85
CA SER A 318 12.64 1.61 8.72
C SER A 318 12.51 0.31 7.95
N GLY A 319 12.85 -0.79 8.61
CA GLY A 319 12.72 -2.15 8.07
C GLY A 319 13.34 -2.36 6.70
N THR A 320 12.59 -3.05 5.84
CA THR A 320 12.93 -3.34 4.44
C THR A 320 11.84 -2.84 3.50
N LEU A 321 12.21 -2.18 2.40
CA LEU A 321 11.30 -1.88 1.29
C LEU A 321 11.76 -2.64 0.05
N SER A 322 10.89 -3.49 -0.50
CA SER A 322 11.09 -4.11 -1.81
C SER A 322 10.25 -3.41 -2.87
N MET A 323 10.89 -3.01 -3.94
CA MET A 323 10.25 -2.40 -5.10
C MET A 323 10.28 -3.39 -6.28
N PRO A 324 9.35 -3.28 -7.24
CA PRO A 324 9.39 -4.14 -8.41
C PRO A 324 10.56 -3.73 -9.30
N ASP A 325 10.86 -4.58 -10.28
CA ASP A 325 11.85 -4.26 -11.30
C ASP A 325 11.42 -3.08 -12.17
N GLY A 326 12.41 -2.31 -12.64
CA GLY A 326 12.21 -1.06 -13.37
C GLY A 326 13.36 -0.06 -13.17
N LEU A 327 13.26 1.07 -13.88
CA LEU A 327 14.18 2.21 -13.80
C LEU A 327 13.95 2.98 -12.48
N VAL A 328 14.33 2.38 -11.34
CA VAL A 328 14.47 3.13 -10.08
C VAL A 328 15.86 3.71 -10.05
N THR A 329 15.96 5.03 -10.22
CA THR A 329 17.27 5.66 -10.46
C THR A 329 18.06 5.91 -9.17
N LYS A 330 17.39 6.16 -8.03
CA LYS A 330 18.04 6.40 -6.73
C LYS A 330 17.05 6.22 -5.57
N VAL A 331 17.44 5.43 -4.56
CA VAL A 331 16.71 5.20 -3.31
C VAL A 331 17.58 5.65 -2.15
N GLN A 332 17.04 6.48 -1.25
CA GLN A 332 17.73 6.81 0.00
C GLN A 332 17.44 5.74 1.05
N VAL A 333 18.46 5.16 1.65
CA VAL A 333 18.33 4.08 2.64
C VAL A 333 19.07 4.47 3.90
N ALA A 334 18.33 4.57 5.01
CA ALA A 334 18.89 4.92 6.31
C ALA A 334 19.80 3.80 6.85
N ALA A 335 20.61 4.15 7.85
CA ALA A 335 21.51 3.25 8.54
C ALA A 335 20.78 1.99 9.05
N GLY A 336 21.35 0.81 8.81
CA GLY A 336 20.78 -0.46 9.25
C GLY A 336 19.52 -0.90 8.49
N ARG A 337 19.07 -0.15 7.48
CA ARG A 337 17.86 -0.46 6.70
C ARG A 337 18.20 -1.16 5.40
N THR A 338 17.18 -1.79 4.81
CA THR A 338 17.34 -2.61 3.62
C THR A 338 16.46 -2.13 2.48
N TYR A 339 17.06 -2.01 1.30
CA TYR A 339 16.33 -1.84 0.05
C TYR A 339 16.46 -3.11 -0.78
N ALA A 340 15.35 -3.57 -1.36
CA ALA A 340 15.31 -4.77 -2.18
C ALA A 340 14.62 -4.52 -3.51
N LYS A 341 14.89 -5.42 -4.45
CA LYS A 341 14.14 -5.60 -5.69
C LYS A 341 13.64 -7.02 -5.78
N GLY A 342 12.45 -7.19 -6.35
CA GLY A 342 11.85 -8.49 -6.61
C GLY A 342 10.36 -8.49 -6.29
N ALA A 343 9.65 -9.34 -7.02
CA ALA A 343 8.21 -9.55 -6.81
C ALA A 343 7.95 -10.52 -5.65
N CYS A 344 6.71 -10.48 -5.20
CA CYS A 344 6.14 -11.41 -4.24
C CYS A 344 5.18 -12.34 -4.98
N THR A 345 5.17 -13.63 -4.66
CA THR A 345 4.30 -14.62 -5.31
C THR A 345 2.97 -14.83 -4.60
N THR A 346 2.75 -14.20 -3.46
CA THR A 346 1.51 -14.30 -2.69
C THR A 346 0.95 -12.93 -2.33
N ALA A 347 -0.37 -12.78 -2.46
CA ALA A 347 -1.14 -11.62 -2.02
C ALA A 347 -1.34 -11.64 -0.49
N SER A 348 -0.25 -11.65 0.27
CA SER A 348 -0.31 -11.79 1.74
C SER A 348 0.59 -10.79 2.45
N TYR A 349 0.10 -10.29 3.59
CA TYR A 349 0.89 -9.47 4.51
C TYR A 349 2.23 -10.11 4.86
N GLY A 350 3.27 -9.28 4.93
CA GLY A 350 4.62 -9.72 5.31
C GLY A 350 5.30 -10.62 4.27
N CYS A 351 4.83 -10.62 3.02
CA CYS A 351 5.50 -11.35 1.95
C CYS A 351 6.95 -10.88 1.77
N ALA A 352 7.86 -11.84 1.58
CA ALA A 352 9.26 -11.58 1.26
C ALA A 352 9.48 -11.77 -0.25
N PRO A 353 10.30 -10.94 -0.91
CA PRO A 353 10.65 -11.12 -2.31
C PRO A 353 11.21 -12.52 -2.59
N VAL A 354 10.72 -13.14 -3.65
CA VAL A 354 11.12 -14.48 -4.07
C VAL A 354 11.62 -14.46 -5.50
N ALA A 355 12.66 -15.26 -5.77
CA ALA A 355 13.04 -15.54 -7.15
C ALA A 355 12.07 -16.59 -7.71
N THR A 356 11.73 -16.46 -8.99
CA THR A 356 10.81 -17.35 -9.70
C THR A 356 11.38 -17.70 -11.06
N VAL A 357 10.77 -18.62 -11.79
CA VAL A 357 11.17 -18.90 -13.18
C VAL A 357 11.00 -17.70 -14.13
N ALA A 358 10.11 -16.76 -13.80
CA ALA A 358 9.90 -15.53 -14.59
C ALA A 358 10.87 -14.41 -14.17
N ASP A 359 11.20 -14.35 -12.89
CA ASP A 359 12.13 -13.42 -12.27
C ASP A 359 13.18 -14.20 -11.48
N THR A 360 14.17 -14.72 -12.18
CA THR A 360 15.07 -15.76 -11.65
C THR A 360 16.07 -15.27 -10.60
N GLN A 361 16.10 -13.96 -10.34
CA GLN A 361 17.06 -13.35 -9.43
C GLN A 361 16.38 -12.24 -8.62
N VAL A 362 16.77 -12.13 -7.36
CA VAL A 362 16.27 -11.11 -6.43
C VAL A 362 17.46 -10.56 -5.68
N ALA A 363 17.53 -9.24 -5.53
CA ALA A 363 18.67 -8.59 -4.89
C ALA A 363 18.21 -7.64 -3.78
N SER A 364 18.92 -7.66 -2.65
CA SER A 364 18.71 -6.69 -1.58
C SER A 364 20.01 -6.18 -1.00
N VAL A 365 20.03 -4.91 -0.60
CA VAL A 365 21.16 -4.25 0.02
C VAL A 365 20.77 -3.73 1.40
N THR A 366 21.51 -4.13 2.42
CA THR A 366 21.42 -3.56 3.78
C THR A 366 22.58 -2.60 4.01
N VAL A 367 22.25 -1.36 4.36
CA VAL A 367 23.23 -0.34 4.77
C VAL A 367 23.71 -0.65 6.19
N PRO A 368 25.01 -0.51 6.51
CA PRO A 368 25.52 -0.74 7.86
C PRO A 368 24.80 0.13 8.90
N ALA A 369 24.56 -0.40 10.09
CA ALA A 369 23.91 0.35 11.18
C ALA A 369 24.77 1.53 11.69
N GLY A 370 26.09 1.46 11.54
CA GLY A 370 27.01 2.54 11.91
C GLY A 370 27.23 3.59 10.81
N ASP A 371 26.49 3.53 9.71
CA ASP A 371 26.57 4.55 8.66
C ASP A 371 25.84 5.83 9.12
N PRO A 372 26.53 6.98 9.31
CA PRO A 372 25.93 8.16 9.94
C PRO A 372 24.88 8.87 9.06
N GLY A 373 24.94 8.71 7.74
CA GLY A 373 24.03 9.38 6.80
C GLY A 373 23.10 8.43 6.04
N GLY A 374 23.29 7.12 6.22
CA GLY A 374 22.73 6.14 5.31
C GLY A 374 23.40 6.21 3.94
N ALA A 375 22.80 5.57 2.94
CA ALA A 375 23.34 5.56 1.59
C ALA A 375 22.23 5.77 0.56
N ALA A 376 22.59 6.46 -0.51
CA ALA A 376 21.80 6.45 -1.73
C ALA A 376 22.20 5.25 -2.57
N LEU A 377 21.23 4.44 -2.98
CA LEU A 377 21.43 3.16 -3.67
C LEU A 377 20.59 3.07 -4.94
N SER A 378 21.06 2.33 -5.92
CA SER A 378 20.22 1.76 -6.98
C SER A 378 20.65 0.32 -7.22
N ILE A 379 19.68 -0.56 -7.49
CA ILE A 379 19.90 -1.96 -7.81
C ILE A 379 19.32 -2.16 -9.21
N GLN A 380 20.05 -2.82 -10.12
CA GLN A 380 19.57 -3.07 -11.47
C GLN A 380 20.13 -4.40 -11.98
N GLU A 381 19.28 -5.24 -12.54
CA GLU A 381 19.71 -6.33 -13.40
C GLU A 381 20.04 -5.78 -14.78
N VAL A 382 21.27 -6.01 -15.25
CA VAL A 382 21.77 -5.41 -16.49
C VAL A 382 21.90 -6.45 -17.59
N ASN A 383 21.44 -6.11 -18.78
CA ASN A 383 21.60 -6.91 -20.00
C ASN A 383 22.96 -6.64 -20.64
N GLU A 384 24.04 -6.96 -19.93
CA GLU A 384 25.41 -6.81 -20.41
C GLU A 384 26.10 -8.16 -20.61
N ALA A 385 27.17 -8.17 -21.42
CA ALA A 385 28.01 -9.35 -21.58
C ALA A 385 28.54 -9.80 -20.21
N SER A 386 28.21 -11.05 -19.86
CA SER A 386 28.62 -11.68 -18.61
C SER A 386 29.85 -12.56 -18.83
N ILE A 387 30.35 -13.17 -17.76
CA ILE A 387 31.41 -14.19 -17.84
C ILE A 387 30.86 -15.54 -18.31
N SER A 388 31.72 -16.34 -18.94
CA SER A 388 31.37 -17.71 -19.34
C SER A 388 30.94 -18.55 -18.13
N GLY A 389 29.79 -19.23 -18.27
CA GLY A 389 29.18 -20.05 -17.23
C GLY A 389 28.42 -19.28 -16.15
N ALA A 390 28.20 -17.98 -16.33
CA ALA A 390 27.39 -17.18 -15.42
C ALA A 390 25.98 -17.74 -15.24
N ARG A 391 25.42 -17.55 -14.04
CA ARG A 391 24.07 -17.96 -13.65
C ARG A 391 23.20 -16.72 -13.45
N GLY A 392 22.23 -16.56 -14.34
CA GLY A 392 21.36 -15.39 -14.46
C GLY A 392 22.10 -14.12 -14.90
N ARG A 393 21.50 -12.96 -14.67
CA ARG A 393 22.01 -11.66 -15.12
C ARG A 393 23.01 -11.06 -14.11
N PRO A 394 23.94 -10.21 -14.57
CA PRO A 394 24.70 -9.39 -13.65
C PRO A 394 23.79 -8.39 -12.94
N VAL A 395 23.96 -8.28 -11.62
CA VAL A 395 23.30 -7.28 -10.77
C VAL A 395 24.27 -6.13 -10.56
N TRP A 396 23.90 -4.95 -11.02
CA TRP A 396 24.60 -3.71 -10.77
C TRP A 396 23.99 -2.99 -9.56
N VAL A 397 24.80 -2.78 -8.55
CA VAL A 397 24.45 -1.92 -7.41
C VAL A 397 25.32 -0.66 -7.48
N ARG A 398 24.68 0.50 -7.62
CA ARG A 398 25.35 1.81 -7.52
C ARG A 398 25.05 2.44 -6.18
N GLN A 399 26.03 3.17 -5.65
CA GLN A 399 25.97 3.74 -4.32
C GLN A 399 26.63 5.12 -4.26
N SER A 400 26.13 5.98 -3.38
CA SER A 400 26.78 7.23 -2.98
C SER A 400 26.52 7.48 -1.49
N GLY A 401 27.52 7.99 -0.77
CA GLY A 401 27.42 8.29 0.66
C GLY A 401 27.62 7.09 1.60
N LEU A 402 27.84 5.87 1.06
CA LEU A 402 28.04 4.66 1.86
C LEU A 402 29.36 4.71 2.66
N ALA A 403 29.28 4.61 3.98
CA ALA A 403 30.40 4.58 4.92
C ALA A 403 30.69 3.16 5.46
N ALA A 404 30.77 2.16 4.57
CA ALA A 404 30.99 0.77 4.95
C ALA A 404 32.47 0.45 5.26
N THR A 405 32.73 -0.25 6.36
CA THR A 405 34.09 -0.65 6.80
C THR A 405 34.27 -2.16 6.79
N ALA A 406 35.48 -2.65 7.11
CA ALA A 406 35.73 -4.09 7.17
C ALA A 406 34.99 -4.76 8.33
N THR A 407 34.82 -4.04 9.45
CA THR A 407 34.11 -4.51 10.66
C THR A 407 32.62 -4.21 10.61
N ALA A 408 32.20 -3.21 9.84
CA ALA A 408 30.80 -2.90 9.56
C ALA A 408 30.53 -2.83 8.04
N PRO A 409 30.60 -3.98 7.33
CA PRO A 409 30.37 -4.01 5.89
C PRO A 409 28.88 -3.89 5.56
N ALA A 410 28.59 -3.33 4.39
CA ALA A 410 27.26 -3.42 3.81
C ALA A 410 26.98 -4.86 3.37
N ILE A 411 25.71 -5.26 3.32
CA ILE A 411 25.31 -6.63 2.99
C ILE A 411 24.52 -6.62 1.69
N LEU A 412 25.04 -7.26 0.64
CA LEU A 412 24.30 -7.60 -0.56
C LEU A 412 23.83 -9.05 -0.45
N LYS A 413 22.54 -9.26 -0.64
CA LYS A 413 21.94 -10.58 -0.78
C LYS A 413 21.52 -10.76 -2.22
N LEU A 414 21.94 -11.86 -2.82
CA LEU A 414 21.54 -12.30 -4.15
C LEU A 414 20.80 -13.62 -3.97
N ARG A 415 19.51 -13.63 -4.24
CA ARG A 415 18.68 -14.83 -4.23
C ARG A 415 18.51 -15.29 -5.67
N PHE A 416 18.72 -16.58 -5.91
CA PHE A 416 18.62 -17.20 -7.22
C PHE A 416 17.56 -18.30 -7.19
N ASP A 417 16.68 -18.29 -8.17
CA ASP A 417 15.70 -19.35 -8.38
C ASP A 417 16.43 -20.69 -8.55
N LYS A 418 15.89 -21.75 -7.95
CA LYS A 418 16.46 -23.11 -8.00
C LYS A 418 16.81 -23.61 -9.42
N SER A 419 16.09 -23.15 -10.46
CA SER A 419 16.36 -23.53 -11.85
C SER A 419 17.70 -22.97 -12.36
N LEU A 420 18.13 -21.78 -11.92
CA LEU A 420 19.42 -21.20 -12.29
C LEU A 420 20.60 -21.95 -11.67
N VAL A 421 20.39 -22.52 -10.50
CA VAL A 421 21.43 -23.16 -9.67
C VAL A 421 21.28 -24.68 -9.63
N ALA A 422 20.52 -25.25 -10.57
CA ALA A 422 20.34 -26.69 -10.69
C ALA A 422 21.70 -27.40 -10.83
N GLY A 423 21.91 -28.45 -10.03
CA GLY A 423 23.18 -29.20 -9.99
C GLY A 423 24.34 -28.49 -9.26
N LYS A 424 24.10 -27.34 -8.64
CA LYS A 424 25.09 -26.65 -7.80
C LYS A 424 24.82 -26.87 -6.32
N THR A 425 25.80 -26.49 -5.51
CA THR A 425 25.72 -26.39 -4.05
C THR A 425 26.12 -24.99 -3.63
N ILE A 426 25.78 -24.58 -2.41
CA ILE A 426 26.24 -23.29 -1.85
C ILE A 426 27.78 -23.21 -1.86
N ALA A 427 28.46 -24.34 -1.64
CA ALA A 427 29.92 -24.41 -1.68
C ALA A 427 30.49 -24.20 -3.09
N THR A 428 29.78 -24.65 -4.13
CA THR A 428 30.27 -24.59 -5.53
C THR A 428 29.75 -23.41 -6.33
N THR A 429 28.79 -22.65 -5.79
CA THR A 429 28.25 -21.45 -6.43
C THR A 429 29.15 -20.25 -6.15
N GLU A 430 29.88 -19.79 -7.15
CA GLU A 430 30.83 -18.68 -6.98
C GLU A 430 30.15 -17.34 -7.19
N ILE A 431 30.58 -16.30 -6.46
CA ILE A 431 30.20 -14.92 -6.77
C ILE A 431 31.41 -14.22 -7.36
N TRP A 432 31.17 -13.51 -8.46
CA TRP A 432 32.16 -12.75 -9.20
C TRP A 432 31.78 -11.27 -9.18
N ARG A 433 32.80 -10.41 -9.05
CA ARG A 433 32.65 -8.96 -8.96
C ARG A 433 33.42 -8.28 -10.08
N ARG A 434 32.79 -7.33 -10.77
CA ARG A 434 33.47 -6.38 -11.66
C ARG A 434 33.39 -4.99 -11.04
N GLY A 435 34.56 -4.40 -10.77
CA GLY A 435 34.67 -3.05 -10.23
C GLY A 435 34.15 -2.00 -11.21
N GLU A 436 33.88 -0.80 -10.70
CA GLU A 436 33.57 0.33 -11.57
C GLU A 436 34.82 0.73 -12.35
N GLY A 437 34.67 0.98 -13.66
CA GLY A 437 35.79 1.25 -14.56
C GLY A 437 36.64 0.03 -14.97
N THR A 438 36.34 -1.19 -14.49
CA THR A 438 37.06 -2.39 -14.89
C THR A 438 36.29 -3.22 -15.91
N ALA A 439 36.99 -3.86 -16.85
CA ALA A 439 36.38 -4.73 -17.85
C ALA A 439 36.22 -6.18 -17.37
N THR A 440 37.02 -6.62 -16.39
CA THR A 440 37.10 -8.02 -15.97
C THR A 440 36.37 -8.27 -14.64
N TYR A 441 35.75 -9.45 -14.55
CA TYR A 441 35.23 -9.97 -13.30
C TYR A 441 36.33 -10.74 -12.56
N ALA A 442 36.37 -10.61 -11.23
CA ALA A 442 37.22 -11.40 -10.36
C ALA A 442 36.37 -12.16 -9.34
N LYS A 443 36.81 -13.37 -8.98
CA LYS A 443 36.15 -14.21 -7.98
C LYS A 443 36.20 -13.51 -6.62
N VAL A 444 35.06 -13.44 -5.94
CA VAL A 444 34.95 -12.90 -4.60
C VAL A 444 35.36 -13.98 -3.59
N PRO A 445 36.33 -13.72 -2.69
CA PRO A 445 36.79 -14.72 -1.72
C PRO A 445 35.73 -14.98 -0.63
N THR A 446 35.86 -16.08 0.10
CA THR A 446 35.04 -16.36 1.30
C THR A 446 35.39 -15.38 2.42
N CYS A 447 34.42 -14.97 3.22
CA CYS A 447 34.69 -14.12 4.39
C CYS A 447 35.54 -14.84 5.44
N THR A 448 36.29 -14.06 6.23
CA THR A 448 36.96 -14.58 7.43
C THR A 448 35.95 -15.12 8.44
N ALA A 449 36.41 -15.81 9.49
CA ALA A 449 35.52 -16.26 10.58
C ALA A 449 34.71 -15.11 11.21
N ALA A 450 35.30 -13.92 11.31
CA ALA A 450 34.63 -12.70 11.78
C ALA A 450 33.59 -12.14 10.79
N GLY A 451 33.53 -12.65 9.56
CA GLY A 451 32.65 -12.14 8.50
C GLY A 451 33.22 -10.94 7.75
N ALA A 452 34.51 -10.63 7.94
CA ALA A 452 35.16 -9.53 7.23
C ALA A 452 35.74 -10.01 5.89
N PRO A 453 35.88 -9.13 4.88
CA PRO A 453 36.65 -9.43 3.68
C PRO A 453 38.12 -9.74 4.01
N PRO A 454 38.67 -10.90 3.59
CA PRO A 454 40.05 -11.29 3.91
C PRO A 454 41.08 -10.47 3.12
N ALA A 455 40.78 -10.16 1.86
CA ALA A 455 41.55 -9.28 0.98
C ALA A 455 40.59 -8.54 0.05
N GLY A 456 40.82 -7.24 -0.17
CA GLY A 456 39.98 -6.43 -1.06
C GLY A 456 38.65 -5.96 -0.45
N PRO A 457 37.70 -5.48 -1.27
CA PRO A 457 36.53 -4.77 -0.77
C PRO A 457 35.38 -5.67 -0.33
N SER A 458 35.38 -6.96 -0.68
CA SER A 458 34.20 -7.83 -0.54
C SER A 458 34.53 -9.29 -0.28
N CYS A 459 33.58 -10.00 0.33
CA CYS A 459 33.65 -11.46 0.52
C CYS A 459 32.26 -12.12 0.51
N VAL A 460 32.20 -13.42 0.25
CA VAL A 460 30.99 -14.25 0.36
C VAL A 460 30.90 -14.85 1.75
N ASP A 461 29.83 -14.57 2.48
CA ASP A 461 29.59 -15.10 3.83
C ASP A 461 29.07 -16.52 3.73
N ARG A 462 29.88 -17.49 4.14
CA ARG A 462 29.57 -18.93 4.09
C ARG A 462 29.70 -19.61 5.46
N ARG A 463 29.57 -18.85 6.54
CA ARG A 463 29.83 -19.34 7.90
C ARG A 463 28.74 -20.25 8.46
N GLY A 464 27.62 -20.41 7.75
CA GLY A 464 26.50 -21.27 8.17
C GLY A 464 25.55 -20.64 9.18
N PHE A 465 25.66 -19.33 9.46
CA PHE A 465 24.72 -18.64 10.33
C PHE A 465 23.43 -18.25 9.60
N ALA A 466 22.41 -17.84 10.35
CA ALA A 466 21.11 -17.45 9.79
C ALA A 466 21.21 -16.38 8.67
N GLY A 467 22.18 -15.47 8.79
CA GLY A 467 22.48 -14.42 7.81
C GLY A 467 23.59 -14.74 6.82
N SER A 468 24.08 -15.98 6.74
CA SER A 468 25.07 -16.44 5.76
C SER A 468 24.39 -17.03 4.52
N SER A 469 25.19 -17.29 3.48
CA SER A 469 24.74 -17.96 2.26
C SER A 469 24.19 -19.35 2.58
N LYS A 470 23.03 -19.70 2.01
CA LYS A 470 22.32 -20.95 2.30
C LYS A 470 21.34 -21.31 1.19
N LYS A 471 20.98 -22.60 1.14
CA LYS A 471 19.82 -23.06 0.38
C LYS A 471 18.56 -22.77 1.20
N LEU A 472 17.56 -22.17 0.58
CA LEU A 472 16.26 -21.85 1.17
C LEU A 472 15.32 -23.07 1.09
N ALA A 473 14.23 -23.03 1.85
CA ALA A 473 13.28 -24.14 1.95
C ALA A 473 12.54 -24.45 0.63
N ASP A 474 12.32 -23.43 -0.19
CA ASP A 474 11.76 -23.52 -1.54
C ASP A 474 12.76 -24.05 -2.60
N GLY A 475 14.02 -24.22 -2.20
CA GLY A 475 15.10 -24.73 -3.04
C GLY A 475 16.02 -23.66 -3.61
N ASP A 476 15.67 -22.39 -3.48
CA ASP A 476 16.45 -21.25 -3.96
C ASP A 476 17.79 -21.13 -3.24
N PHE A 477 18.75 -20.47 -3.87
CA PHE A 477 20.03 -20.15 -3.23
C PHE A 477 20.03 -18.70 -2.80
N LEU A 478 20.29 -18.46 -1.53
CA LEU A 478 20.63 -17.13 -1.02
C LEU A 478 22.15 -17.04 -0.91
N MET A 479 22.77 -16.17 -1.69
CA MET A 479 24.19 -15.83 -1.61
C MET A 479 24.35 -14.48 -0.93
N VAL A 480 25.14 -14.46 0.15
CA VAL A 480 25.34 -13.27 0.97
C VAL A 480 26.75 -12.75 0.76
N VAL A 481 26.85 -11.52 0.28
CA VAL A 481 28.09 -10.79 0.05
C VAL A 481 28.20 -9.68 1.09
N ARG A 482 29.34 -9.63 1.78
CA ARG A 482 29.70 -8.52 2.67
C ARG A 482 30.69 -7.64 1.93
N THR A 483 30.41 -6.34 1.82
CA THR A 483 31.23 -5.44 1.01
C THR A 483 31.34 -4.04 1.57
N ARG A 484 32.47 -3.38 1.27
CA ARG A 484 32.74 -1.96 1.52
C ARG A 484 32.39 -1.08 0.32
N ALA A 485 32.25 -1.68 -0.86
CA ALA A 485 31.94 -0.98 -2.10
C ALA A 485 31.05 -1.84 -2.98
N PHE A 486 29.96 -1.26 -3.48
CA PHE A 486 29.13 -1.91 -4.47
C PHE A 486 29.66 -1.66 -5.89
N SER A 487 29.24 -2.53 -6.81
CA SER A 487 29.66 -2.59 -8.20
C SER A 487 28.76 -3.58 -8.93
N ARG A 488 29.27 -4.29 -9.94
CA ARG A 488 28.55 -5.37 -10.64
C ARG A 488 28.89 -6.74 -10.05
N TRP A 489 27.87 -7.60 -9.94
CA TRP A 489 27.95 -8.91 -9.30
C TRP A 489 27.25 -9.96 -10.16
N VAL A 490 27.80 -11.16 -10.23
CA VAL A 490 27.16 -12.28 -10.93
C VAL A 490 27.55 -13.61 -10.29
N ALA A 491 26.66 -14.61 -10.37
CA ALA A 491 26.97 -15.97 -9.93
C ALA A 491 27.56 -16.83 -11.06
N ARG A 492 28.29 -17.88 -10.70
CA ARG A 492 28.87 -18.88 -11.63
C ARG A 492 28.80 -20.30 -11.07
#